data_AF-A0AA43QV35-F1
#
_entry.id   AF-A0AA43QV35-F1
#
_cell.length_a   1.000
_cell.length_b   1.000
_cell.length_c   1.000
_cell.angle_alpha   90.00
_cell.angle_beta   90.00
_cell.angle_gamma   90.00
#
_symmetry.space_group_name_H-M   'P 1'
#
loop_
_entity.id
_entity.type
_entity.pdbx_description
1 polymer ?
#
loop_
_entity_poly.entity_id
_entity_poly.type
_entity_poly.pdbx_seq_one_letter_code
_entity_poly.pdbx_strand_id
1 'polypeptide(L)'
;MAGLKDTFTYQNFSWQGDPRWAKTSRFTKQAPLVVFILCIISMILVAMGSTWLVQMTDLTFPKIFQTIFIPGLSFFNTIPSLHAHLLLRRNPPRLALTMGILFILMMLLSPILMLGSCVNSPKATSGLRQAECYRGTPGKGGDSGGAFSIWILVIVFSFLSAIGYGVHAFMAWKVHKHLQWKQEQGVEEVVDPEEQERRKKKAHDLWVKMTSIEGL
;
A
#
# COMPACT_ATOMS: atom_id res chain seq x y z
N MET A 1 -22.96 -10.84 -31.50
CA MET A 1 -21.72 -10.66 -30.72
C MET A 1 -21.34 -9.17 -30.64
N ALA A 2 -22.13 -8.36 -29.93
CA ALA A 2 -21.94 -6.90 -29.89
C ALA A 2 -22.15 -6.30 -28.48
N GLY A 3 -21.74 -7.02 -27.42
CA GLY A 3 -22.09 -6.65 -26.03
C GLY A 3 -20.96 -6.77 -25.01
N LEU A 4 -19.69 -6.80 -25.45
CA LEU A 4 -18.53 -7.03 -24.58
C LEU A 4 -17.55 -5.84 -24.50
N LYS A 5 -17.86 -4.70 -25.11
CA LYS A 5 -16.93 -3.55 -25.16
C LYS A 5 -17.04 -2.59 -23.98
N ASP A 6 -18.08 -2.68 -23.14
CA ASP A 6 -18.33 -1.69 -22.09
C ASP A 6 -17.92 -2.13 -20.67
N THR A 7 -17.31 -3.31 -20.51
CA THR A 7 -17.09 -3.86 -19.16
C THR A 7 -15.79 -3.39 -18.51
N PHE A 8 -14.81 -2.92 -19.28
CA PHE A 8 -13.61 -2.26 -18.77
C PHE A 8 -13.10 -1.30 -19.85
N THR A 9 -13.63 -0.09 -19.91
CA THR A 9 -13.02 0.96 -20.73
C THR A 9 -11.70 1.35 -20.05
N TYR A 10 -10.62 0.65 -20.39
CA TYR A 10 -9.27 1.11 -20.08
C TYR A 10 -9.11 2.47 -20.75
N GLN A 11 -9.20 3.54 -19.96
CA GLN A 11 -8.89 4.87 -20.47
C GLN A 11 -7.38 4.93 -20.69
N ASN A 12 -6.94 5.64 -21.72
CA ASN A 12 -5.52 5.88 -21.97
C ASN A 12 -4.82 6.30 -20.67
N PHE A 13 -3.62 5.77 -20.45
CA PHE A 13 -2.77 6.10 -19.31
C PHE A 13 -2.73 7.62 -19.08
N SER A 14 -3.03 8.08 -17.86
CA SER A 14 -2.98 9.51 -17.54
C SER A 14 -2.64 9.78 -16.08
N TRP A 15 -1.67 10.66 -15.88
CA TRP A 15 -1.29 11.20 -14.58
C TRP A 15 -2.35 12.13 -13.97
N GLN A 16 -3.42 12.47 -14.71
CA GLN A 16 -4.52 13.26 -14.16
C GLN A 16 -5.31 12.51 -13.09
N GLY A 17 -5.22 11.19 -13.04
CA GLY A 17 -5.83 10.36 -12.00
C GLY A 17 -7.36 10.31 -12.08
N ASP A 18 -7.99 9.91 -10.98
CA ASP A 18 -9.44 9.94 -10.81
C ASP A 18 -9.94 11.40 -10.76
N PRO A 19 -10.85 11.82 -11.66
CA PRO A 19 -11.37 13.19 -11.69
C PRO A 19 -12.02 13.64 -10.38
N ARG A 20 -12.58 12.72 -9.58
CA ARG A 20 -13.19 13.05 -8.28
C ARG A 20 -12.14 13.61 -7.33
N TRP A 21 -10.93 13.04 -7.34
CA TRP A 21 -9.82 13.50 -6.52
C TRP A 21 -9.31 14.86 -6.99
N ALA A 22 -9.23 15.09 -8.30
CA ALA A 22 -8.80 16.37 -8.85
C ALA A 22 -9.81 17.50 -8.62
N LYS A 23 -11.12 17.20 -8.64
CA LYS A 23 -12.20 18.17 -8.37
C LYS A 23 -12.26 18.60 -6.91
N THR A 24 -11.80 17.77 -5.97
CA THR A 24 -11.79 18.13 -4.54
C THR A 24 -10.74 19.20 -4.23
N SER A 25 -9.51 19.05 -4.71
CA SER A 25 -8.44 20.04 -4.50
C SER A 25 -7.23 19.82 -5.42
N ARG A 26 -6.38 20.85 -5.57
CA ARG A 26 -5.09 20.72 -6.27
C ARG A 26 -4.14 19.72 -5.61
N PHE A 27 -4.22 19.58 -4.28
CA PHE A 27 -3.38 18.66 -3.51
C PHE A 27 -3.76 17.19 -3.77
N THR A 28 -5.05 16.87 -3.71
CA THR A 28 -5.57 15.51 -3.94
C THR A 28 -5.38 15.01 -5.37
N LYS A 29 -5.19 15.91 -6.34
CA LYS A 29 -4.79 15.58 -7.72
C LYS A 29 -3.44 14.85 -7.80
N GLN A 30 -2.54 15.05 -6.83
CA GLN A 30 -1.21 14.42 -6.82
C GLN A 30 -1.20 12.99 -6.26
N ALA A 31 -2.36 12.42 -5.88
CA ALA A 31 -2.43 11.06 -5.36
C ALA A 31 -1.74 9.99 -6.24
N PRO A 32 -1.88 10.00 -7.58
CA PRO A 32 -1.18 9.01 -8.42
C PRO A 32 0.35 9.11 -8.30
N LEU A 33 0.90 10.31 -8.14
CA LEU A 33 2.33 10.53 -7.94
C LEU A 33 2.79 10.00 -6.59
N VAL A 34 2.01 10.24 -5.52
CA VAL A 34 2.30 9.71 -4.18
C VAL A 34 2.33 8.18 -4.19
N VAL A 35 1.34 7.55 -4.83
CA VAL A 35 1.28 6.08 -4.95
C VAL A 35 2.42 5.54 -5.81
N PHE A 36 2.84 6.27 -6.85
CA PHE A 36 4.01 5.89 -7.65
C PHE A 36 5.31 5.95 -6.85
N ILE A 37 5.52 7.00 -6.05
CA ILE A 37 6.68 7.10 -5.16
C ILE A 37 6.67 5.96 -4.14
N LEU A 38 5.51 5.66 -3.54
CA LEU A 38 5.36 4.51 -2.63
C LEU A 38 5.67 3.17 -3.32
N CYS A 39 5.29 3.02 -4.58
CA CYS A 39 5.63 1.84 -5.38
C CYS A 39 7.16 1.69 -5.51
N ILE A 40 7.86 2.77 -5.88
CA ILE A 40 9.33 2.75 -5.97
C ILE A 40 9.97 2.44 -4.61
N ILE A 41 9.52 3.09 -3.54
CA ILE A 41 10.08 2.87 -2.19
C ILE A 41 9.85 1.41 -1.76
N SER A 42 8.68 0.84 -1.99
CA SER A 42 8.39 -0.55 -1.65
C SER A 42 9.25 -1.54 -2.46
N MET A 43 9.53 -1.28 -3.74
CA MET A 43 10.49 -2.07 -4.52
C MET A 43 11.90 -2.02 -3.92
N ILE A 44 12.36 -0.82 -3.54
CA ILE A 44 13.67 -0.64 -2.89
C ILE A 44 13.72 -1.40 -1.56
N LEU A 45 12.67 -1.30 -0.74
CA LEU A 45 12.57 -2.01 0.53
C LEU A 45 12.61 -3.53 0.35
N VAL A 46 11.87 -4.09 -0.62
CA VAL A 46 11.90 -5.53 -0.92
C VAL A 46 13.30 -5.97 -1.36
N ALA A 47 13.98 -5.18 -2.21
CA ALA A 47 15.34 -5.48 -2.66
C ALA A 47 16.32 -5.45 -1.49
N MET A 48 16.28 -4.39 -0.67
CA MET A 48 17.13 -4.24 0.51
C MET A 48 16.87 -5.35 1.55
N GLY A 49 15.61 -5.63 1.85
CA GLY A 49 15.22 -6.71 2.77
C GLY A 49 15.72 -8.07 2.31
N SER A 50 15.60 -8.37 1.01
CA SER A 50 16.14 -9.61 0.43
C SER A 50 17.66 -9.68 0.56
N THR A 51 18.38 -8.59 0.24
CA THR A 51 19.85 -8.56 0.41
C THR A 51 20.27 -8.70 1.86
N TRP A 52 19.49 -8.17 2.80
CA TRP A 52 19.78 -8.29 4.22
C TRP A 52 19.56 -9.72 4.73
N LEU A 53 18.48 -10.39 4.31
CA LEU A 53 18.20 -11.78 4.70
C LEU A 53 19.24 -12.77 4.18
N VAL A 54 19.71 -12.63 2.93
CA VAL A 54 20.75 -13.51 2.34
C VAL A 54 22.04 -13.48 3.17
N GLN A 55 22.28 -12.39 3.89
CA GLN A 55 23.47 -12.22 4.72
C GLN A 55 23.30 -12.75 6.16
N MET A 56 22.15 -13.33 6.51
CA MET A 56 21.88 -13.89 7.83
C MET A 56 22.08 -15.40 7.83
N THR A 57 22.74 -15.91 8.89
CA THR A 57 22.88 -17.35 9.12
C THR A 57 21.62 -17.95 9.74
N ASP A 58 20.90 -17.17 10.57
CA ASP A 58 19.68 -17.60 11.25
C ASP A 58 18.46 -16.83 10.74
N LEU A 59 17.66 -17.50 9.92
CA LEU A 59 16.37 -17.03 9.42
C LEU A 59 15.27 -17.36 10.44
N THR A 60 14.74 -16.33 11.10
CA THR A 60 13.56 -16.47 11.95
C THR A 60 12.36 -15.82 11.28
N PHE A 61 11.15 -16.35 11.55
CA PHE A 61 9.92 -15.81 10.96
C PHE A 61 9.75 -14.29 11.17
N PRO A 62 10.02 -13.71 12.36
CA PRO A 62 9.93 -12.26 12.55
C PRO A 62 10.81 -11.45 11.59
N LYS A 63 12.06 -11.92 11.35
CA LYS A 63 12.99 -11.26 10.42
C LYS A 63 12.44 -11.26 9.00
N ILE A 64 11.97 -12.41 8.52
CA ILE A 64 11.40 -12.54 7.17
C ILE A 64 10.14 -11.68 7.06
N PHE A 65 9.30 -11.69 8.09
CA PHE A 65 8.07 -10.93 8.12
C PHE A 65 8.32 -9.42 7.96
N GLN A 66 9.24 -8.86 8.75
CA GLN A 66 9.52 -7.43 8.71
C GLN A 66 10.26 -6.98 7.45
N THR A 67 11.20 -7.79 6.95
CA THR A 67 12.08 -7.39 5.84
C THR A 67 11.50 -7.67 4.46
N ILE A 68 10.65 -8.68 4.32
CA ILE A 68 10.06 -9.06 3.03
C ILE A 68 8.53 -8.94 3.06
N PHE A 69 7.84 -9.50 4.04
CA PHE A 69 6.37 -9.52 3.98
C PHE A 69 5.76 -8.12 4.09
N ILE A 70 6.20 -7.30 5.06
CA ILE A 70 5.65 -5.93 5.22
C ILE A 70 5.92 -5.07 3.97
N PRO A 71 7.16 -4.96 3.44
CA PRO A 71 7.43 -4.30 2.17
C PRO A 71 6.70 -4.91 0.98
N GLY A 72 6.60 -6.24 0.92
CA GLY A 72 5.92 -6.96 -0.15
C GLY A 72 4.43 -6.66 -0.19
N LEU A 73 3.75 -6.66 0.96
CA LEU A 73 2.34 -6.25 1.06
C LEU A 73 2.14 -4.80 0.63
N SER A 74 3.08 -3.91 1.00
CA SER A 74 3.05 -2.53 0.54
C SER A 74 3.17 -2.43 -0.99
N PHE A 75 4.11 -3.17 -1.59
CA PHE A 75 4.26 -3.27 -3.04
C PHE A 75 2.99 -3.79 -3.72
N PHE A 76 2.46 -4.92 -3.24
CA PHE A 76 1.21 -5.51 -3.74
C PHE A 76 -0.01 -4.61 -3.57
N ASN A 77 -0.01 -3.69 -2.60
CA ASN A 77 -1.05 -2.67 -2.50
C ASN A 77 -0.83 -1.50 -3.47
N THR A 78 0.42 -1.07 -3.67
CA THR A 78 0.73 0.06 -4.55
C THR A 78 0.45 -0.23 -6.02
N ILE A 79 0.65 -1.46 -6.51
CA ILE A 79 0.39 -1.81 -7.92
C ILE A 79 -1.09 -1.65 -8.30
N PRO A 80 -2.06 -2.32 -7.63
CA PRO A 80 -3.48 -2.15 -7.94
C PRO A 80 -3.97 -0.73 -7.65
N SER A 81 -3.42 -0.06 -6.62
CA SER A 81 -3.76 1.34 -6.32
C SER A 81 -3.30 2.28 -7.45
N LEU A 82 -2.10 2.06 -7.99
CA LEU A 82 -1.57 2.83 -9.12
C LEU A 82 -2.39 2.56 -10.39
N HIS A 83 -2.74 1.29 -10.63
CA HIS A 83 -3.63 0.89 -11.71
C HIS A 83 -5.02 1.55 -11.58
N ALA A 84 -5.59 1.58 -10.38
CA ALA A 84 -6.87 2.21 -10.10
C ALA A 84 -6.84 3.74 -10.31
N HIS A 85 -5.70 4.38 -10.01
CA HIS A 85 -5.51 5.80 -10.27
C HIS A 85 -5.26 6.13 -11.73
N LEU A 86 -4.39 5.40 -12.43
CA LEU A 86 -3.88 5.78 -13.76
C LEU A 86 -4.70 5.21 -14.92
N LEU A 87 -5.24 3.99 -14.76
CA LEU A 87 -5.90 3.25 -15.84
C LEU A 87 -7.41 3.21 -15.66
N LEU A 88 -7.88 2.80 -14.48
CA LEU A 88 -9.33 2.73 -14.21
C LEU A 88 -9.92 4.09 -13.80
N ARG A 89 -9.08 5.01 -13.32
CA ARG A 89 -9.46 6.34 -12.79
C ARG A 89 -10.67 6.30 -11.86
N ARG A 90 -10.77 5.22 -11.07
CA ARG A 90 -11.86 4.93 -10.14
C ARG A 90 -11.29 4.41 -8.83
N ASN A 91 -10.49 5.21 -8.13
CA ASN A 91 -9.96 4.80 -6.83
C ASN A 91 -10.98 5.14 -5.72
N PRO A 92 -11.60 4.15 -5.04
CA PRO A 92 -12.51 4.41 -3.95
C PRO A 92 -11.76 4.98 -2.74
N PRO A 93 -12.10 6.21 -2.26
CA PRO A 93 -11.35 6.88 -1.21
C PRO A 93 -11.44 6.15 0.14
N ARG A 94 -12.53 5.42 0.40
CA ARG A 94 -12.67 4.62 1.62
C ARG A 94 -11.63 3.50 1.69
N LEU A 95 -11.39 2.80 0.57
CA LEU A 95 -10.39 1.73 0.49
C LEU A 95 -8.97 2.30 0.64
N ALA A 96 -8.69 3.41 -0.04
CA ALA A 96 -7.42 4.11 0.05
C ALA A 96 -7.12 4.58 1.49
N LEU A 97 -8.14 5.04 2.21
CA LEU A 97 -8.04 5.42 3.62
C LEU A 97 -7.77 4.22 4.52
N THR A 98 -8.56 3.14 4.42
CA THR A 98 -8.40 1.97 5.28
C THR A 98 -7.06 1.27 5.08
N MET A 99 -6.66 1.07 3.82
CA MET A 99 -5.36 0.47 3.51
C MET A 99 -4.22 1.41 3.89
N GLY A 100 -4.37 2.72 3.67
CA GLY A 100 -3.40 3.72 4.08
C GLY A 100 -3.13 3.67 5.59
N ILE A 101 -4.17 3.65 6.42
CA ILE A 101 -4.03 3.57 7.89
C ILE A 101 -3.33 2.27 8.31
N LEU A 102 -3.73 1.13 7.73
CA LEU A 102 -3.10 -0.16 8.03
C LEU A 102 -1.59 -0.12 7.75
N PHE A 103 -1.20 0.36 6.56
CA PHE A 103 0.21 0.45 6.18
C PHE A 103 0.99 1.49 6.97
N ILE A 104 0.38 2.61 7.39
CA ILE A 104 1.01 3.55 8.33
C ILE A 104 1.40 2.82 9.62
N LEU A 105 0.48 2.06 10.22
CA LEU A 105 0.74 1.34 11.46
C LEU A 105 1.84 0.30 11.27
N MET A 106 1.77 -0.51 10.21
CA MET A 106 2.78 -1.54 9.94
C MET A 106 4.17 -0.94 9.68
N MET A 107 4.24 0.12 8.88
CA MET A 107 5.49 0.79 8.51
C MET A 107 6.07 1.68 9.61
N LEU A 108 5.28 2.05 10.64
CA LEU A 108 5.77 2.72 11.84
C LEU A 108 6.21 1.74 12.91
N LEU A 109 5.41 0.70 13.19
CA LEU A 109 5.68 -0.23 14.26
C LEU A 109 6.95 -1.04 14.01
N SER A 110 7.18 -1.50 12.78
CA SER A 110 8.38 -2.27 12.43
C SER A 110 9.69 -1.52 12.74
N PRO A 111 9.96 -0.31 12.21
CA PRO A 111 11.21 0.39 12.51
C PRO A 111 11.33 0.80 13.98
N ILE A 112 10.22 1.08 14.68
CA ILE A 112 10.23 1.34 16.13
C ILE A 112 10.71 0.11 16.91
N LEU A 113 10.22 -1.08 16.55
CA LEU A 113 10.65 -2.34 17.18
C LEU A 113 12.11 -2.65 16.88
N MET A 114 12.57 -2.41 15.65
CA MET A 114 13.98 -2.58 15.26
C MET A 114 14.90 -1.64 16.06
N LEU A 115 14.54 -0.36 16.15
CA LEU A 115 15.30 0.63 16.93
C LEU A 115 15.28 0.29 18.42
N GLY A 116 14.09 0.05 18.98
CA GLY A 116 13.89 -0.27 20.40
C GLY A 116 14.65 -1.53 20.83
N SER A 117 14.74 -2.52 19.94
CA SER A 117 15.50 -3.75 20.20
C SER A 117 17.01 -3.53 20.24
N CYS A 118 17.53 -2.47 19.61
CA CYS A 118 18.94 -2.09 19.65
C CYS A 118 19.32 -1.14 20.80
N VAL A 119 18.35 -0.55 21.51
CA VAL A 119 18.64 0.36 22.64
C VAL A 119 19.30 -0.42 23.79
N ASN A 120 20.42 0.13 24.29
CA ASN A 120 21.19 -0.40 25.44
C ASN A 120 21.58 -1.88 25.35
N SER A 121 21.85 -2.39 24.14
CA SER A 121 22.24 -3.79 23.93
C SER A 121 23.65 -3.90 23.34
N PRO A 122 24.68 -4.02 24.19
CA PRO A 122 26.05 -4.29 23.72
C PRO A 122 26.20 -5.71 23.17
N LYS A 123 25.38 -6.67 23.63
CA LYS A 123 25.23 -8.03 23.09
C LYS A 123 23.77 -8.46 23.30
N ALA A 124 23.02 -8.71 22.23
CA ALA A 124 21.63 -9.15 22.36
C ALA A 124 21.60 -10.60 22.85
N THR A 125 21.00 -10.83 24.02
CA THR A 125 20.90 -12.16 24.65
C THR A 125 19.49 -12.76 24.60
N SER A 126 18.46 -11.99 24.19
CA SER A 126 17.07 -12.48 24.04
C SER A 126 16.69 -12.67 22.57
N GLY A 127 15.81 -13.65 22.28
CA GLY A 127 15.45 -14.05 20.92
C GLY A 127 14.89 -12.91 20.05
N LEU A 128 14.05 -12.03 20.61
CA LEU A 128 13.53 -10.86 19.89
C LEU A 128 14.64 -9.82 19.63
N ARG A 129 15.52 -9.55 20.60
CA ARG A 129 16.63 -8.60 20.40
C ARG A 129 17.66 -9.10 19.39
N GLN A 130 17.93 -10.41 19.36
CA GLN A 130 18.77 -11.01 18.34
C GLN A 130 18.11 -11.00 16.96
N ALA A 131 16.78 -11.05 16.91
CA ALA A 131 16.03 -11.02 15.67
C ALA A 131 15.98 -9.63 15.03
N GLU A 132 15.79 -8.60 15.85
CA GLU A 132 15.45 -7.25 15.39
C GLU A 132 16.66 -6.31 15.35
N CYS A 133 17.65 -6.53 16.22
CA CYS A 133 18.84 -5.69 16.27
C CYS A 133 19.98 -6.22 15.41
N TYR A 134 20.55 -5.37 14.55
CA TYR A 134 21.74 -5.68 13.75
C TYR A 134 22.91 -6.19 14.60
N ARG A 135 23.19 -5.54 15.74
CA ARG A 135 24.26 -5.94 16.68
C ARG A 135 23.99 -7.25 17.39
N GLY A 136 22.76 -7.75 17.33
CA GLY A 136 22.32 -8.99 17.95
C GLY A 136 22.35 -10.20 17.00
N THR A 137 22.62 -10.00 15.71
CA THR A 137 22.57 -11.09 14.73
C THR A 137 23.89 -11.89 14.75
N PRO A 138 23.87 -13.21 15.01
CA PRO A 138 25.08 -14.04 14.98
C PRO A 138 25.77 -13.99 13.61
N GLY A 139 27.11 -13.96 13.58
CA GLY A 139 27.90 -13.97 12.34
C GLY A 139 28.41 -12.61 11.84
N LYS A 140 28.08 -11.49 12.49
CA LYS A 140 28.60 -10.14 12.14
C LYS A 140 29.18 -9.38 13.32
N GLY A 141 30.15 -10.01 13.99
CA GLY A 141 30.98 -9.40 15.03
C GLY A 141 32.12 -8.50 14.52
N GLY A 142 32.22 -8.22 13.22
CA GLY A 142 33.29 -7.38 12.66
C GLY A 142 32.83 -6.60 11.42
N ASP A 143 33.01 -5.29 11.46
CA ASP A 143 33.30 -4.37 10.35
C ASP A 143 32.71 -4.68 8.96
N SER A 144 31.39 -4.81 8.84
CA SER A 144 30.71 -4.73 7.55
C SER A 144 29.78 -3.52 7.50
N GLY A 145 30.38 -2.33 7.32
CA GLY A 145 29.66 -1.05 7.19
C GLY A 145 28.51 -1.08 6.19
N GLY A 146 28.59 -1.93 5.15
CA GLY A 146 27.50 -2.12 4.17
C GLY A 146 26.22 -2.71 4.75
N ALA A 147 26.29 -3.70 5.65
CA ALA A 147 25.10 -4.35 6.18
C ALA A 147 24.39 -3.52 7.26
N PHE A 148 25.17 -2.80 8.06
CA PHE A 148 24.64 -1.78 8.96
C PHE A 148 23.97 -0.64 8.19
N SER A 149 24.58 -0.22 7.07
CA SER A 149 23.98 0.80 6.18
C SER A 149 22.65 0.32 5.59
N ILE A 150 22.55 -0.92 5.14
CA ILE A 150 21.29 -1.49 4.64
C ILE A 150 20.21 -1.50 5.73
N TRP A 151 20.57 -1.90 6.96
CA TRP A 151 19.63 -1.89 8.10
C TRP A 151 19.09 -0.48 8.41
N ILE A 152 19.97 0.54 8.43
CA ILE A 152 19.56 1.94 8.59
C ILE A 152 18.63 2.37 7.45
N LEU A 153 18.98 2.03 6.20
CA LEU A 153 18.18 2.40 5.04
C LEU A 153 16.79 1.77 5.10
N VAL A 154 16.67 0.50 5.50
CA VAL A 154 15.37 -0.15 5.71
C VAL A 154 14.51 0.61 6.72
N ILE A 155 15.09 1.04 7.84
CA ILE A 155 14.39 1.86 8.85
C ILE A 155 13.93 3.19 8.27
N VAL A 156 14.82 3.92 7.59
CA VAL A 156 14.52 5.22 6.99
C VAL A 156 13.42 5.10 5.92
N PHE A 157 13.53 4.14 5.01
CA PHE A 157 12.52 3.93 3.98
C PHE A 157 11.19 3.44 4.54
N SER A 158 11.18 2.74 5.67
CA SER A 158 9.95 2.36 6.38
C SER A 158 9.23 3.60 6.94
N PHE A 159 9.97 4.52 7.57
CA PHE A 159 9.40 5.81 8.01
C PHE A 159 8.91 6.66 6.84
N LEU A 160 9.68 6.76 5.75
CA LEU A 160 9.25 7.47 4.54
C LEU A 160 7.99 6.86 3.93
N SER A 161 7.88 5.53 3.94
CA SER A 161 6.66 4.83 3.50
C SER A 161 5.48 5.18 4.40
N ALA A 162 5.66 5.16 5.73
CA ALA A 162 4.61 5.56 6.67
C ALA A 162 4.13 6.99 6.43
N ILE A 163 5.06 7.93 6.19
CA ILE A 163 4.71 9.32 5.86
C ILE A 163 3.93 9.38 4.53
N GLY A 164 4.41 8.68 3.49
CA GLY A 164 3.74 8.64 2.19
C GLY A 164 2.33 8.05 2.27
N TYR A 165 2.14 6.96 3.01
CA TYR A 165 0.82 6.40 3.28
C TYR A 165 -0.05 7.34 4.12
N GLY A 166 0.53 8.10 5.06
CA GLY A 166 -0.14 9.16 5.82
C GLY A 166 -0.68 10.27 4.93
N VAL A 167 0.17 10.76 4.02
CA VAL A 167 -0.21 11.76 3.01
C VAL A 167 -1.34 11.23 2.12
N HIS A 168 -1.21 9.99 1.63
CA HIS A 168 -2.23 9.38 0.77
C HIS A 168 -3.56 9.16 1.52
N ALA A 169 -3.51 8.67 2.75
CA ALA A 169 -4.69 8.51 3.61
C ALA A 169 -5.38 9.85 3.89
N PHE A 170 -4.60 10.92 4.14
CA PHE A 170 -5.15 12.25 4.34
C PHE A 170 -5.82 12.80 3.07
N MET A 171 -5.23 12.58 1.89
CA MET A 171 -5.86 12.89 0.61
C MET A 171 -7.18 12.14 0.44
N ALA A 172 -7.17 10.83 0.71
CA ALA A 172 -8.35 9.97 0.62
C ALA A 172 -9.47 10.42 1.56
N TRP A 173 -9.11 10.80 2.80
CA TRP A 173 -10.04 11.32 3.79
C TRP A 173 -10.70 12.63 3.33
N LYS A 174 -9.93 13.57 2.77
CA LYS A 174 -10.49 14.81 2.20
C LYS A 174 -11.48 14.54 1.08
N VAL A 175 -11.14 13.64 0.15
CA VAL A 175 -12.03 13.26 -0.95
C VAL A 175 -13.28 12.58 -0.41
N HIS A 176 -13.14 11.67 0.55
CA HIS A 176 -14.26 10.99 1.18
C HIS A 176 -15.23 11.97 1.85
N LYS A 177 -14.71 12.90 2.66
CA LYS A 177 -15.52 13.93 3.31
C LYS A 177 -16.21 14.85 2.32
N HIS A 178 -15.53 15.24 1.24
CA HIS A 178 -16.14 16.08 0.21
C HIS A 178 -17.28 15.37 -0.53
N LEU A 179 -17.13 14.08 -0.84
CA LEU A 179 -18.17 13.29 -1.47
C LEU A 179 -19.36 13.07 -0.53
N GLN A 180 -19.12 12.76 0.74
CA GLN A 180 -20.19 12.66 1.75
C GLN A 180 -20.99 13.95 1.86
N TRP A 181 -20.31 15.10 1.93
CA TRP A 181 -20.97 16.39 2.01
C TRP A 181 -21.83 16.68 0.77
N LYS A 182 -21.35 16.37 -0.44
CA LYS A 182 -22.16 16.52 -1.66
C LYS A 182 -23.37 15.61 -1.70
N GLN A 183 -23.23 14.39 -1.19
CA GLN A 183 -24.33 13.44 -1.07
C GLN A 183 -25.39 13.95 -0.08
N GLU A 184 -24.98 14.52 1.06
CA GLU A 184 -25.87 15.12 2.05
C GLU A 184 -26.61 16.35 1.52
N GLN A 185 -26.00 17.13 0.64
CA GLN A 185 -26.64 18.29 0.00
C GLN A 185 -27.55 17.92 -1.17
N GLY A 186 -27.64 16.64 -1.56
CA GLY A 186 -28.39 16.21 -2.75
C GLY A 186 -27.82 16.78 -4.06
N VAL A 187 -26.56 17.22 -4.05
CA VAL A 187 -25.88 17.87 -5.20
C VAL A 187 -25.22 16.83 -6.12
N GLU A 188 -25.06 15.60 -5.66
CA GLU A 188 -24.73 14.49 -6.54
C GLU A 188 -25.98 14.11 -7.31
N GLU A 189 -25.89 14.14 -8.65
CA GLU A 189 -26.87 13.60 -9.59
C GLU A 189 -27.39 12.29 -9.01
N VAL A 190 -28.61 12.33 -8.48
CA VAL A 190 -29.28 11.17 -7.90
C VAL A 190 -29.40 10.20 -9.05
N VAL A 191 -28.42 9.30 -9.19
CA VAL A 191 -28.58 8.11 -10.02
C VAL A 191 -29.81 7.47 -9.43
N ASP A 192 -30.90 7.53 -10.18
CA ASP A 192 -32.20 7.03 -9.81
C ASP A 192 -32.01 5.72 -9.05
N PRO A 193 -32.56 5.53 -7.83
CA PRO A 193 -32.46 4.27 -7.12
C PRO A 193 -32.74 3.06 -8.03
N GLU A 194 -33.61 3.20 -9.04
CA GLU A 194 -33.82 2.18 -10.07
C GLU A 194 -32.56 1.87 -10.91
N GLU A 195 -31.79 2.88 -11.32
CA GLU A 195 -30.61 2.69 -12.14
C GLU A 195 -29.46 2.10 -11.31
N GLN A 196 -29.36 2.47 -10.03
CA GLN A 196 -28.43 1.85 -9.10
C GLN A 196 -28.77 0.36 -8.87
N GLU A 197 -30.05 0.04 -8.77
CA GLU A 197 -30.55 -1.33 -8.63
C GLU A 197 -30.38 -2.15 -9.93
N ARG A 198 -30.60 -1.54 -11.10
CA ARG A 198 -30.30 -2.17 -12.41
C ARG A 198 -28.81 -2.48 -12.56
N ARG A 199 -27.93 -1.60 -12.10
CA ARG A 199 -26.47 -1.84 -12.14
C ARG A 199 -26.07 -2.97 -11.19
N LYS A 200 -26.66 -3.05 -10.00
CA LYS A 200 -26.46 -4.16 -9.05
C LYS A 200 -26.99 -5.49 -9.60
N LYS A 201 -28.19 -5.52 -10.19
CA LYS A 201 -28.74 -6.70 -10.86
C LYS A 201 -27.86 -7.16 -12.03
N LYS A 202 -27.43 -6.25 -12.91
CA LYS A 202 -26.50 -6.60 -14.00
C LYS A 202 -25.18 -7.17 -13.49
N ALA A 203 -24.60 -6.61 -12.42
CA ALA A 203 -23.37 -7.13 -11.82
C ALA A 203 -23.57 -8.53 -11.21
N HIS A 204 -24.70 -8.74 -10.54
CA HIS A 204 -25.08 -10.04 -10.00
C HIS A 204 -25.28 -11.08 -11.11
N ASP A 205 -26.03 -10.75 -12.15
CA ASP A 205 -26.28 -11.65 -13.28
C ASP A 205 -24.99 -12.01 -14.03
N LEU A 206 -24.07 -11.05 -14.16
CA LEU A 206 -22.73 -11.29 -14.71
C LEU A 206 -21.89 -12.22 -13.83
N TRP A 207 -21.96 -12.06 -12.52
CA TRP A 207 -21.27 -12.93 -11.57
C TRP A 207 -21.81 -14.36 -11.64
N VAL A 208 -23.14 -14.52 -11.61
CA VAL A 208 -23.81 -15.83 -11.78
C VAL A 208 -23.43 -16.47 -13.12
N LYS A 209 -23.37 -15.69 -14.19
CA LYS A 209 -22.96 -16.19 -15.50
C LYS A 209 -21.50 -16.66 -15.49
N MET A 210 -20.59 -15.91 -14.89
CA MET A 210 -19.18 -16.31 -14.78
C MET A 210 -19.00 -17.57 -13.93
N THR A 211 -19.69 -17.67 -12.78
CA THR A 211 -19.61 -18.85 -11.91
C THR A 211 -20.30 -20.08 -12.50
N SER A 212 -21.33 -19.91 -13.34
CA SER A 212 -21.97 -21.01 -14.07
C SER A 212 -21.11 -21.59 -15.20
N ILE A 213 -20.16 -20.80 -15.73
CA ILE A 213 -19.27 -21.23 -16.82
C ILE A 213 -18.07 -22.02 -16.27
N GLU A 214 -17.70 -21.82 -14.99
CA GLU A 214 -16.64 -22.59 -14.31
C GLU A 214 -17.14 -23.94 -13.73
N GLY A 215 -18.40 -24.30 -13.99
CA GLY A 215 -19.04 -25.55 -13.52
C GLY A 215 -19.19 -26.66 -14.56
N LEU A 216 -18.50 -26.57 -15.70
CA LEU A 216 -18.39 -27.59 -16.76
C LEU A 216 -16.90 -27.89 -17.01
#